data_AF-A0A520GY17-F1
#
_entry.id   AF-A0A520GY17-F1
#
_cell.length_a   1.000
_cell.length_b   1.000
_cell.length_c   1.000
_cell.angle_alpha   90.00
_cell.angle_beta   90.00
_cell.angle_gamma   90.00
#
_symmetry.space_group_name_H-M   'P 1'
#
loop_
_entity.id
_entity.type
_entity.pdbx_description
1 polymer ?
#
loop_
_entity_poly.entity_id
_entity_poly.type
_entity_poly.pdbx_seq_one_letter_code
_entity_poly.pdbx_strand_id
1 'polypeptide(L)'
;ALRDAFVVGGTTPLLEPGATLRLFVLLTGEGNSESLVVTARATTGSGAAGTAYAAKGDGGGDAVVGPTGGVASVTVPLQRAGADPVLIKSQQLTSADGSARRGSIITYTLEARFPGGARAAVIADRIPAGTSFVPGSLRVDDAALTDAADADAGRFDGAEVAVALGDVAAESVHLVQFKTQIQ
;
A
#
# COMPACT_ATOMS: atom_id res chain seq x y z
N ALA A 1 -22.58 -26.13 5.74
CA ALA A 1 -22.64 -24.67 5.57
C ALA A 1 -22.65 -24.38 4.07
N LEU A 2 -23.72 -23.78 3.56
CA LEU A 2 -23.78 -23.32 2.16
C LEU A 2 -22.60 -22.37 1.94
N ARG A 3 -21.75 -22.68 0.96
CA ARG A 3 -20.70 -21.75 0.55
C ARG A 3 -21.40 -20.55 -0.09
N ASP A 4 -21.11 -19.35 0.40
CA ASP A 4 -21.62 -18.11 -0.17
C ASP A 4 -21.32 -18.08 -1.68
N ALA A 5 -22.35 -17.88 -2.50
CA ALA A 5 -22.20 -17.88 -3.94
C ALA A 5 -21.40 -16.65 -4.36
N PHE A 6 -20.32 -16.86 -5.12
CA PHE A 6 -19.59 -15.79 -5.78
C PHE A 6 -20.49 -15.19 -6.87
N VAL A 7 -20.89 -13.93 -6.71
CA VAL A 7 -21.75 -13.28 -7.72
C VAL A 7 -21.18 -11.93 -8.10
N VAL A 8 -20.16 -11.96 -8.95
CA VAL A 8 -19.88 -10.79 -9.79
C VAL A 8 -21.08 -10.63 -10.73
N GLY A 9 -21.91 -9.60 -10.48
CA GLY A 9 -23.09 -9.29 -11.28
C GLY A 9 -24.37 -10.08 -10.96
N GLY A 10 -24.45 -10.81 -9.84
CA GLY A 10 -25.73 -11.43 -9.44
C GLY A 10 -26.27 -10.93 -8.10
N THR A 11 -27.31 -11.61 -7.61
CA THR A 11 -28.14 -11.14 -6.49
C THR A 11 -27.79 -11.84 -5.19
N THR A 12 -27.80 -11.09 -4.08
CA THR A 12 -27.74 -11.64 -2.73
C THR A 12 -29.07 -12.28 -2.33
N PRO A 13 -29.13 -13.07 -1.25
CA PRO A 13 -30.40 -13.44 -0.62
C PRO A 13 -31.22 -12.21 -0.22
N LEU A 14 -32.53 -12.40 -0.05
CA LEU A 14 -33.44 -11.37 0.43
C LEU A 14 -33.06 -10.93 1.85
N LEU A 15 -33.15 -9.62 2.09
CA LEU A 15 -32.98 -9.01 3.40
C LEU A 15 -34.34 -8.59 3.96
N GLU A 16 -34.67 -9.09 5.14
CA GLU A 16 -35.82 -8.62 5.90
C GLU A 16 -35.61 -7.19 6.41
N PRO A 17 -36.68 -6.43 6.71
CA PRO A 17 -36.56 -5.10 7.29
C PRO A 17 -35.67 -5.09 8.55
N GLY A 18 -34.67 -4.21 8.56
CA GLY A 18 -33.70 -4.07 9.67
C GLY A 18 -32.60 -5.14 9.71
N ALA A 19 -32.62 -6.14 8.81
CA ALA A 19 -31.55 -7.12 8.71
C ALA A 19 -30.27 -6.50 8.11
N THR A 20 -29.12 -7.10 8.45
CA THR A 20 -27.81 -6.68 7.94
C THR A 20 -27.17 -7.82 7.15
N LEU A 21 -26.58 -7.52 6.00
CA LEU A 21 -25.74 -8.44 5.24
C LEU A 21 -24.27 -8.02 5.35
N ARG A 22 -23.40 -8.95 5.74
CA ARG A 22 -21.95 -8.78 5.65
C ARG A 22 -21.49 -9.33 4.31
N LEU A 23 -20.71 -8.54 3.58
CA LEU A 23 -20.13 -8.93 2.30
C LEU A 23 -18.62 -9.07 2.45
N PHE A 24 -18.08 -10.18 1.94
CA PHE A 24 -16.63 -10.37 1.79
C PHE A 24 -16.31 -10.32 0.30
N VAL A 25 -15.28 -9.53 -0.05
CA VAL A 25 -14.80 -9.42 -1.43
C VAL A 25 -13.38 -9.96 -1.49
N LEU A 26 -13.14 -10.85 -2.46
CA LEU A 26 -11.81 -11.33 -2.79
C LEU A 26 -11.37 -10.68 -4.11
N LEU A 27 -10.27 -9.95 -4.08
CA LEU A 27 -9.68 -9.30 -5.25
C LEU A 27 -8.63 -10.21 -5.90
N THR A 28 -8.90 -10.73 -7.09
CA THR A 28 -7.98 -11.57 -7.88
C THR A 28 -7.53 -10.84 -9.14
N GLY A 29 -6.21 -10.71 -9.39
CA GLY A 29 -5.64 -10.06 -10.59
C GLY A 29 -4.77 -8.81 -10.31
N GLU A 30 -4.13 -8.28 -11.35
CA GLU A 30 -3.07 -7.23 -11.31
C GLU A 30 -3.59 -5.77 -11.27
N GLY A 31 -4.90 -5.55 -11.05
CA GLY A 31 -5.50 -4.20 -11.01
C GLY A 31 -5.22 -3.44 -9.71
N ASN A 32 -4.90 -2.15 -9.81
CA ASN A 32 -4.53 -1.29 -8.68
C ASN A 32 -5.71 -0.53 -8.03
N SER A 33 -6.86 -0.47 -8.68
CA SER A 33 -8.06 0.20 -8.15
C SER A 33 -9.32 -0.33 -8.82
N GLU A 34 -10.26 -0.79 -8.02
CA GLU A 34 -11.58 -1.24 -8.47
C GLU A 34 -12.67 -0.65 -7.55
N SER A 35 -13.93 -0.79 -7.93
CA SER A 35 -15.05 -0.40 -7.09
C SER A 35 -16.06 -1.53 -6.96
N LEU A 36 -16.45 -1.84 -5.73
CA LEU A 36 -17.63 -2.65 -5.47
C LEU A 36 -18.86 -1.74 -5.46
N VAL A 37 -19.80 -1.97 -6.38
CA VAL A 37 -21.11 -1.33 -6.34
C VAL A 37 -22.14 -2.33 -5.82
N VAL A 38 -22.79 -1.99 -4.71
CA VAL A 38 -23.89 -2.78 -4.14
C VAL A 38 -25.18 -2.01 -4.36
N THR A 39 -26.18 -2.65 -4.96
CA THR A 39 -27.49 -2.06 -5.21
C THR A 39 -28.56 -2.81 -4.44
N ALA A 40 -29.31 -2.10 -3.59
CA ALA A 40 -30.50 -2.60 -2.93
C ALA A 40 -31.74 -2.18 -3.73
N ARG A 41 -32.68 -3.11 -3.93
CA ARG A 41 -33.97 -2.86 -4.57
C ARG A 41 -35.09 -3.32 -3.65
N ALA A 42 -36.11 -2.49 -3.47
CA ALA A 42 -37.28 -2.85 -2.68
C ALA A 42 -38.07 -3.98 -3.35
N THR A 43 -38.40 -5.02 -2.58
CA THR A 43 -39.21 -6.16 -3.05
C THR A 43 -40.67 -5.80 -3.27
N THR A 44 -41.15 -4.74 -2.61
CA THR A 44 -42.50 -4.21 -2.77
C THR A 44 -42.66 -3.45 -4.09
N GLY A 45 -41.56 -3.07 -4.75
CA GLY A 45 -41.56 -2.42 -6.06
C GLY A 45 -40.33 -1.54 -6.28
N SER A 46 -39.75 -1.58 -7.48
CA SER A 46 -38.67 -0.67 -7.88
C SER A 46 -38.74 -0.35 -9.37
N GLY A 47 -38.35 0.86 -9.77
CA GLY A 47 -38.44 1.32 -11.16
C GLY A 47 -38.88 2.77 -11.28
N ALA A 48 -39.68 3.08 -12.30
CA ALA A 48 -40.16 4.43 -12.55
C ALA A 48 -41.16 4.88 -11.47
N ALA A 49 -41.07 6.15 -11.05
CA ALA A 49 -42.00 6.73 -10.09
C ALA A 49 -43.46 6.65 -10.59
N GLY A 50 -44.39 6.35 -9.70
CA GLY A 50 -45.81 6.14 -10.02
C GLY A 50 -46.16 4.72 -10.48
N THR A 51 -45.18 3.83 -10.66
CA THR A 51 -45.46 2.41 -10.98
C THR A 51 -46.13 1.73 -9.78
N ALA A 52 -47.28 1.09 -10.00
CA ALA A 52 -48.03 0.38 -8.97
C ALA A 52 -47.76 -1.14 -9.04
N TYR A 53 -47.63 -1.77 -7.87
CA TYR A 53 -47.44 -3.21 -7.68
C TYR A 53 -48.55 -3.76 -6.79
N ALA A 54 -49.40 -4.60 -7.37
CA ALA A 54 -50.62 -5.07 -6.72
C ALA A 54 -50.33 -5.91 -5.46
N ALA A 55 -51.04 -5.64 -4.38
CA ALA A 55 -50.94 -6.38 -3.10
C ALA A 55 -49.52 -6.49 -2.51
N LYS A 56 -48.63 -5.53 -2.83
CA LYS A 56 -47.24 -5.47 -2.34
C LYS A 56 -47.03 -4.42 -1.25
N GLY A 57 -48.04 -3.61 -0.95
CA GLY A 57 -48.04 -2.64 0.14
C GLY A 57 -48.46 -3.24 1.47
N ASP A 58 -48.35 -2.44 2.52
CA ASP A 58 -48.72 -2.84 3.87
C ASP A 58 -50.23 -3.17 3.95
N GLY A 59 -50.56 -4.17 4.76
CA GLY A 59 -51.96 -4.62 4.91
C GLY A 59 -52.57 -5.24 3.65
N GLY A 60 -51.76 -5.58 2.64
CA GLY A 60 -52.23 -6.17 1.39
C GLY A 60 -52.72 -5.18 0.34
N GLY A 61 -52.47 -3.88 0.54
CA GLY A 61 -52.72 -2.84 -0.46
C GLY A 61 -51.68 -2.83 -1.59
N ASP A 62 -51.84 -1.93 -2.55
CA ASP A 62 -50.88 -1.76 -3.64
C ASP A 62 -49.68 -0.91 -3.18
N ALA A 63 -48.47 -1.29 -3.58
CA ALA A 63 -47.29 -0.45 -3.40
C ALA A 63 -47.12 0.46 -4.62
N VAL A 64 -46.77 1.72 -4.41
CA VAL A 64 -46.46 2.68 -5.49
C VAL A 64 -45.02 3.15 -5.35
N VAL A 65 -44.25 3.04 -6.43
CA VAL A 65 -42.85 3.47 -6.44
C VAL A 65 -42.75 5.00 -6.34
N GLY A 66 -42.02 5.48 -5.34
CA GLY A 66 -41.74 6.90 -5.16
C GLY A 66 -40.59 7.43 -6.05
N PRO A 67 -40.22 8.71 -5.90
CA PRO A 67 -39.18 9.36 -6.72
C PRO A 67 -37.79 8.72 -6.62
N THR A 68 -37.47 8.02 -5.54
CA THR A 68 -36.21 7.29 -5.37
C THR A 68 -36.14 6.00 -6.19
N GLY A 69 -37.24 5.63 -6.86
CA GLY A 69 -37.34 4.43 -7.66
C GLY A 69 -37.34 3.13 -6.85
N GLY A 70 -37.40 3.19 -5.51
CA GLY A 70 -37.28 2.00 -4.66
C GLY A 70 -35.89 1.35 -4.74
N VAL A 71 -34.85 2.12 -5.07
CA VAL A 71 -33.48 1.65 -5.23
C VAL A 71 -32.53 2.51 -4.39
N ALA A 72 -31.51 1.87 -3.82
CA ALA A 72 -30.36 2.54 -3.20
C ALA A 72 -29.07 1.85 -3.63
N SER A 73 -27.96 2.59 -3.71
CA SER A 73 -26.66 2.02 -4.00
C SER A 73 -25.57 2.56 -3.08
N VAL A 74 -24.54 1.75 -2.86
CA VAL A 74 -23.28 2.15 -2.24
C VAL A 74 -22.13 1.73 -3.14
N THR A 75 -21.18 2.64 -3.32
CA THR A 75 -19.93 2.38 -4.04
C THR A 75 -18.80 2.35 -3.03
N VAL A 76 -18.13 1.20 -2.91
CA VAL A 76 -16.98 0.99 -2.03
C VAL A 76 -15.73 0.95 -2.91
N PRO A 77 -14.82 1.93 -2.81
CA PRO A 77 -13.54 1.85 -3.50
C PRO A 77 -12.72 0.70 -2.88
N LEU A 78 -12.19 -0.15 -3.74
CA LEU A 78 -11.34 -1.26 -3.37
C LEU A 78 -9.90 -0.91 -3.78
N GLN A 79 -9.01 -0.88 -2.80
CA GLN A 79 -7.58 -0.76 -3.02
C GLN A 79 -6.91 -2.06 -2.59
N ARG A 80 -6.08 -2.62 -3.46
CA ARG A 80 -5.20 -3.71 -3.09
C ARG A 80 -4.18 -3.14 -2.11
N ALA A 81 -3.92 -3.84 -1.01
CA ALA A 81 -2.75 -3.55 -0.19
C ALA A 81 -1.52 -3.70 -1.10
N GLY A 82 -0.79 -2.61 -1.32
CA GLY A 82 0.45 -2.65 -2.10
C GLY A 82 1.41 -3.68 -1.50
N ALA A 83 2.21 -4.34 -2.34
CA ALA A 83 3.20 -5.27 -1.81
C ALA A 83 4.20 -4.53 -0.90
N ASP A 84 4.63 -5.22 0.16
CA ASP A 84 5.53 -4.64 1.16
C ASP A 84 6.86 -4.21 0.52
N PRO A 85 7.49 -3.12 1.01
CA PRO A 85 8.82 -2.74 0.58
C PRO A 85 9.85 -3.85 0.86
N VAL A 86 10.81 -4.01 -0.03
CA VAL A 86 11.92 -4.95 0.10
C VAL A 86 13.22 -4.18 0.21
N LEU A 87 14.06 -4.52 1.19
CA LEU A 87 15.39 -3.94 1.38
C LEU A 87 16.46 -5.01 1.22
N ILE A 88 17.38 -4.81 0.28
CA ILE A 88 18.50 -5.71 0.03
C ILE A 88 19.78 -4.96 0.37
N LYS A 89 20.58 -5.51 1.29
CA LYS A 89 21.88 -4.96 1.67
C LYS A 89 23.00 -5.79 1.04
N SER A 90 23.94 -5.11 0.41
CA SER A 90 25.17 -5.70 -0.13
C SER A 90 26.38 -4.85 0.25
N GLN A 91 27.57 -5.44 0.12
CA GLN A 91 28.82 -4.78 0.48
C GLN A 91 29.95 -5.17 -0.47
N GLN A 92 30.88 -4.24 -0.70
CA GLN A 92 32.08 -4.45 -1.49
C GLN A 92 33.30 -3.93 -0.73
N LEU A 93 34.30 -4.80 -0.55
CA LEU A 93 35.59 -4.43 0.03
C LEU A 93 36.53 -3.89 -1.05
N THR A 94 37.13 -2.73 -0.81
CA THR A 94 38.25 -2.21 -1.59
C THR A 94 39.53 -2.30 -0.76
N SER A 95 40.44 -3.20 -1.14
CA SER A 95 41.77 -3.36 -0.53
C SER A 95 42.78 -3.76 -1.61
N ALA A 96 44.04 -3.36 -1.46
CA ALA A 96 45.10 -3.57 -2.46
C ALA A 96 45.35 -5.06 -2.78
N ASP A 97 45.11 -5.95 -1.83
CA ASP A 97 45.28 -7.42 -1.96
C ASP A 97 43.95 -8.19 -1.81
N GLY A 98 42.82 -7.49 -1.76
CA GLY A 98 41.50 -8.08 -1.55
C GLY A 98 41.23 -8.60 -0.13
N SER A 99 42.18 -8.45 0.81
CA SER A 99 42.00 -8.85 2.21
C SER A 99 41.39 -7.73 3.07
N ALA A 100 40.53 -8.12 4.02
CA ALA A 100 39.98 -7.20 5.01
C ALA A 100 41.02 -6.95 6.12
N ARG A 101 41.48 -5.71 6.24
CA ARG A 101 42.47 -5.29 7.24
C ARG A 101 42.17 -3.86 7.70
N ARG A 102 42.80 -3.46 8.80
CA ARG A 102 42.75 -2.08 9.29
C ARG A 102 43.05 -1.09 8.15
N GLY A 103 42.19 -0.10 7.99
CA GLY A 103 42.26 0.90 6.94
C GLY A 103 41.53 0.55 5.64
N SER A 104 41.12 -0.71 5.42
CA SER A 104 40.34 -1.09 4.23
C SER A 104 38.97 -0.42 4.23
N ILE A 105 38.48 -0.07 3.04
CA ILE A 105 37.19 0.58 2.85
C ILE A 105 36.15 -0.44 2.40
N ILE A 106 35.01 -0.47 3.08
CA ILE A 106 33.83 -1.24 2.70
C ILE A 106 32.79 -0.25 2.18
N THR A 107 32.34 -0.44 0.93
CA THR A 107 31.17 0.27 0.39
C THR A 107 29.94 -0.58 0.64
N TYR A 108 28.93 -0.03 1.30
CA TYR A 108 27.62 -0.63 1.48
C TYR A 108 26.66 -0.07 0.44
N THR A 109 25.80 -0.94 -0.10
CA THR A 109 24.69 -0.58 -1.00
C THR A 109 23.40 -1.18 -0.45
N LEU A 110 22.42 -0.32 -0.19
CA LEU A 110 21.07 -0.66 0.22
C LEU A 110 20.13 -0.41 -0.97
N GLU A 111 19.58 -1.46 -1.53
CA GLU A 111 18.58 -1.40 -2.58
C GLU A 111 17.18 -1.55 -1.97
N ALA A 112 16.41 -0.46 -2.00
CA ALA A 112 15.04 -0.44 -1.51
C ALA A 112 14.06 -0.46 -2.69
N ARG A 113 13.18 -1.46 -2.72
CA ARG A 113 12.14 -1.65 -3.75
C ARG A 113 10.78 -1.39 -3.14
N PHE A 114 9.97 -0.56 -3.79
CA PHE A 114 8.64 -0.18 -3.32
C PHE A 114 7.55 -0.62 -4.32
N PRO A 115 7.24 -1.93 -4.41
CA PRO A 115 6.23 -2.40 -5.36
C PRO A 115 4.85 -1.78 -5.10
N GLY A 116 4.50 -1.53 -3.83
CA GLY A 116 3.26 -0.83 -3.43
C GLY A 116 3.38 0.67 -3.18
N GLY A 117 4.57 1.26 -3.30
CA GLY A 117 4.84 2.63 -2.84
C GLY A 117 4.92 2.75 -1.31
N ALA A 118 5.24 3.93 -0.80
CA ALA A 118 5.28 4.22 0.63
C ALA A 118 5.06 5.72 0.92
N ARG A 119 4.65 6.04 2.15
CA ARG A 119 4.59 7.42 2.66
C ARG A 119 5.63 7.62 3.74
N ALA A 120 6.28 8.78 3.75
CA ALA A 120 7.33 9.13 4.71
C ALA A 120 8.39 8.01 4.93
N ALA A 121 8.83 7.38 3.85
CA ALA A 121 9.81 6.29 3.87
C ALA A 121 11.18 6.79 4.33
N VAL A 122 11.82 6.00 5.19
CA VAL A 122 13.19 6.23 5.69
C VAL A 122 13.96 4.93 5.62
N ILE A 123 15.16 4.97 5.03
CA ILE A 123 16.12 3.87 5.07
C ILE A 123 17.14 4.20 6.15
N ALA A 124 17.39 3.29 7.08
CA ALA A 124 18.37 3.48 8.15
C ALA A 124 19.24 2.24 8.33
N ASP A 125 20.51 2.45 8.63
CA ASP A 125 21.48 1.36 8.78
C ASP A 125 22.61 1.71 9.76
N ARG A 126 22.86 0.83 10.71
CA ARG A 126 23.89 1.01 11.74
C ARG A 126 25.28 0.70 11.19
N ILE A 127 26.25 1.51 11.59
CA ILE A 127 27.66 1.26 11.30
C ILE A 127 28.11 -0.01 12.05
N PRO A 128 28.64 -1.03 11.36
CA PRO A 128 29.10 -2.26 12.00
C PRO A 128 30.21 -2.02 13.02
N ALA A 129 30.23 -2.83 14.08
CA ALA A 129 31.32 -2.79 15.05
C ALA A 129 32.68 -3.08 14.37
N GLY A 130 33.73 -2.37 14.80
CA GLY A 130 35.06 -2.49 14.20
C GLY A 130 35.25 -1.71 12.90
N THR A 131 34.24 -0.94 12.46
CA THR A 131 34.39 0.03 11.37
C THR A 131 33.98 1.43 11.81
N SER A 132 34.41 2.45 11.08
CA SER A 132 33.96 3.84 11.22
C SER A 132 33.33 4.31 9.92
N PHE A 133 32.29 5.13 10.00
CA PHE A 133 31.74 5.81 8.82
C PHE A 133 32.83 6.68 8.15
N VAL A 134 32.80 6.75 6.81
CA VAL A 134 33.64 7.65 6.02
C VAL A 134 32.83 8.91 5.71
N PRO A 135 33.19 10.09 6.25
CA PRO A 135 32.45 11.33 6.02
C PRO A 135 32.30 11.70 4.53
N GLY A 136 31.15 12.24 4.16
CA GLY A 136 30.80 12.65 2.81
C GLY A 136 30.62 11.49 1.82
N SER A 137 30.48 10.25 2.33
CA SER A 137 30.29 9.07 1.48
C SER A 137 28.84 8.71 1.22
N LEU A 138 27.89 9.32 1.92
CA LEU A 138 26.46 9.03 1.81
C LEU A 138 25.91 9.51 0.47
N ARG A 139 25.18 8.62 -0.21
CA ARG A 139 24.52 8.89 -1.49
C ARG A 139 23.15 8.24 -1.55
N VAL A 140 22.24 8.85 -2.31
CA VAL A 140 20.97 8.27 -2.75
C VAL A 140 20.85 8.44 -4.25
N ASP A 141 20.57 7.35 -4.99
CA ASP A 141 20.41 7.36 -6.46
C ASP A 141 21.55 8.11 -7.17
N ASP A 142 22.78 7.79 -6.77
CA ASP A 142 24.04 8.43 -7.19
C ASP A 142 24.22 9.92 -6.83
N ALA A 143 23.21 10.58 -6.26
CA ALA A 143 23.32 11.93 -5.73
C ALA A 143 24.00 11.94 -4.35
N ALA A 144 24.96 12.85 -4.17
CA ALA A 144 25.61 13.05 -2.88
C ALA A 144 24.66 13.73 -1.88
N LEU A 145 24.68 13.25 -0.65
CA LEU A 145 23.99 13.85 0.49
C LEU A 145 25.02 14.37 1.50
N THR A 146 24.62 15.34 2.30
CA THR A 146 25.36 15.73 3.49
C THR A 146 25.17 14.70 4.61
N ASP A 147 26.09 14.72 5.57
CA ASP A 147 26.01 13.86 6.75
C ASP A 147 25.24 14.54 7.90
N ALA A 148 24.90 15.83 7.77
CA ALA A 148 24.22 16.59 8.81
C ALA A 148 22.70 16.43 8.69
N ALA A 149 21.98 16.54 9.81
CA ALA A 149 20.53 16.68 9.75
C ALA A 149 20.17 18.10 9.28
N ASP A 150 20.09 18.30 7.96
CA ASP A 150 19.83 19.59 7.35
C ASP A 150 18.68 19.58 6.33
N ALA A 151 18.80 20.32 5.23
CA ALA A 151 17.76 20.48 4.22
C ALA A 151 17.71 19.33 3.20
N ASP A 152 18.75 18.50 3.12
CA ASP A 152 18.72 17.30 2.27
C ASP A 152 18.19 16.06 3.02
N ALA A 153 18.13 14.93 2.31
CA ALA A 153 17.53 13.70 2.81
C ALA A 153 18.42 12.90 3.76
N GLY A 154 19.73 13.16 3.78
CA GLY A 154 20.74 12.35 4.45
C GLY A 154 21.01 12.80 5.88
N ARG A 155 21.49 11.87 6.70
CA ARG A 155 22.15 12.19 7.98
C ARG A 155 22.99 11.02 8.48
N PHE A 156 23.98 11.32 9.29
CA PHE A 156 24.72 10.38 10.13
C PHE A 156 24.77 10.91 11.57
N ASP A 157 24.29 10.12 12.53
CA ASP A 157 24.19 10.55 13.94
C ASP A 157 25.38 10.14 14.82
N GLY A 158 26.44 9.58 14.22
CA GLY A 158 27.58 9.00 14.91
C GLY A 158 27.53 7.47 15.03
N ALA A 159 26.38 6.84 14.82
CA ALA A 159 26.20 5.39 14.88
C ALA A 159 25.38 4.80 13.72
N GLU A 160 24.49 5.58 13.13
CA GLU A 160 23.53 5.16 12.11
C GLU A 160 23.48 6.16 10.96
N VAL A 161 23.50 5.66 9.73
CA VAL A 161 23.14 6.45 8.55
C VAL A 161 21.63 6.37 8.35
N ALA A 162 21.00 7.48 7.96
CA ALA A 162 19.60 7.49 7.57
C ALA A 162 19.38 8.36 6.33
N VAL A 163 18.47 7.92 5.45
CA VAL A 163 18.02 8.63 4.26
C VAL A 163 16.50 8.69 4.24
N ALA A 164 15.95 9.90 4.35
CA ALA A 164 14.53 10.16 4.28
C ALA A 164 14.08 10.33 2.82
N LEU A 165 13.50 9.28 2.24
CA LEU A 165 12.98 9.30 0.87
C LEU A 165 11.65 10.06 0.77
N GLY A 166 10.92 10.19 1.88
CA GLY A 166 9.62 10.86 1.90
C GLY A 166 8.55 9.99 1.23
N ASP A 167 7.70 10.60 0.42
CA ASP A 167 6.66 9.88 -0.29
C ASP A 167 7.24 9.23 -1.55
N VAL A 168 7.08 7.91 -1.67
CA VAL A 168 7.67 7.09 -2.72
C VAL A 168 6.57 6.45 -3.55
N ALA A 169 6.66 6.59 -4.87
CA ALA A 169 5.72 5.98 -5.80
C ALA A 169 5.82 4.44 -5.80
N ALA A 170 4.76 3.79 -6.25
CA ALA A 170 4.79 2.36 -6.53
C ALA A 170 5.75 2.04 -7.69
N GLU A 171 6.21 0.78 -7.72
CA GLU A 171 7.16 0.26 -8.73
C GLU A 171 8.48 1.04 -8.81
N SER A 172 8.89 1.69 -7.73
CA SER A 172 10.17 2.41 -7.67
C SER A 172 11.28 1.58 -6.99
N VAL A 173 12.52 1.95 -7.32
CA VAL A 173 13.73 1.44 -6.68
C VAL A 173 14.63 2.62 -6.30
N HIS A 174 15.16 2.60 -5.08
CA HIS A 174 16.14 3.58 -4.59
C HIS A 174 17.41 2.89 -4.12
N LEU A 175 18.56 3.47 -4.43
CA LEU A 175 19.88 2.96 -4.03
C LEU A 175 20.53 3.91 -3.04
N VAL A 176 20.70 3.48 -1.79
CA VAL A 176 21.47 4.21 -0.79
C VAL A 176 22.87 3.59 -0.68
N GLN A 177 23.90 4.42 -0.76
CA GLN A 177 25.29 3.98 -0.62
C GLN A 177 26.01 4.77 0.47
N PHE A 178 26.87 4.09 1.21
CA PHE A 178 27.80 4.73 2.15
C PHE A 178 29.06 3.88 2.32
N LYS A 179 30.12 4.48 2.84
CA LYS A 179 31.40 3.80 3.07
C LYS A 179 31.74 3.73 4.55
N THR A 180 32.41 2.66 4.93
CA THR A 180 33.03 2.52 6.25
C THR A 180 34.49 2.10 6.11
N GLN A 181 35.30 2.37 7.12
CA GLN A 181 36.70 1.99 7.22
C GLN A 181 36.93 1.06 8.41
N ILE A 182 37.60 -0.07 8.18
CA ILE A 182 37.98 -1.01 9.25
C ILE A 182 38.99 -0.36 10.20
N GLN A 183 38.75 -0.44 11.51
CA GLN A 183 39.56 0.18 12.56
C GLN A 183 40.70 -0.69 13.08
#